data_AF-A0A1C5QZ44-F1
#
_entry.id   AF-A0A1C5QZ44-F1
#
_cell.length_a   1.000
_cell.length_b   1.000
_cell.length_c   1.000
_cell.angle_alpha   90.00
_cell.angle_beta   90.00
_cell.angle_gamma   90.00
#
_symmetry.space_group_name_H-M   'P 1'
#
loop_
_entity.id
_entity.type
_entity.pdbx_description
1 polymer ?
#
loop_
_entity_poly.entity_id
_entity_poly.type
_entity_poly.pdbx_seq_one_letter_code
_entity_poly.pdbx_strand_id
1 'polypeptide(L)' 'MNQILLQETEKVLNNAIASVEIEGYKLSDDEKELCMEVLNGKLTKDDFIKIMLERCTV' A
#
# COMPACT_ATOMS: atom_id res chain seq x y z
N MET A 1 -1.46 -8.24 -15.36
CA MET A 1 -2.73 -8.16 -14.61
C MET A 1 -3.88 -8.05 -15.61
N ASN A 2 -4.98 -8.78 -15.45
CA ASN A 2 -6.20 -8.48 -16.21
C ASN A 2 -6.92 -7.27 -15.56
N GLN A 3 -7.70 -6.51 -16.33
CA GLN A 3 -8.37 -5.29 -15.88
C GLN A 3 -9.30 -5.52 -14.67
N ILE A 4 -9.99 -6.68 -14.63
CA ILE A 4 -10.86 -7.06 -13.51
C ILE A 4 -10.05 -7.20 -12.21
N LEU A 5 -8.91 -7.88 -12.28
CA LEU A 5 -8.04 -8.10 -11.13
C LEU A 5 -7.44 -6.79 -10.61
N LEU A 6 -7.18 -5.82 -11.49
CA LEU A 6 -6.72 -4.48 -11.09
C LEU A 6 -7.81 -3.74 -10.29
N GLN A 7 -9.06 -3.75 -10.77
CA GLN A 7 -10.19 -3.11 -10.06
C GLN A 7 -10.46 -3.74 -8.70
N GLU A 8 -10.38 -5.07 -8.61
CA GLU A 8 -10.51 -5.78 -7.33
C GLU A 8 -9.37 -5.41 -6.36
N THR A 9 -8.15 -5.31 -6.88
CA THR A 9 -6.97 -4.92 -6.09
C THR A 9 -7.08 -3.48 -5.57
N GLU A 10 -7.49 -2.53 -6.41
CA GLU A 10 -7.77 -1.14 -6.00
C GLU A 10 -8.83 -1.08 -4.90
N LYS A 11 -9.91 -1.87 -5.01
CA LYS A 11 -10.97 -1.91 -4.01
C LYS A 11 -10.47 -2.44 -2.67
N VAL A 12 -9.66 -3.49 -2.68
CA VAL A 12 -9.05 -4.05 -1.45
C VAL A 12 -8.12 -3.01 -0.80
N LEU A 13 -7.31 -2.32 -1.59
CA LEU A 13 -6.43 -1.27 -1.10
C LEU A 13 -7.23 -0.11 -0.49
N ASN A 14 -8.26 0.37 -1.18
CA ASN A 14 -9.11 1.46 -0.69
C ASN A 14 -9.83 1.10 0.62
N ASN A 15 -10.26 -0.16 0.77
CA ASN A 15 -10.85 -0.63 2.03
C ASN A 15 -9.83 -0.62 3.18
N ALA A 16 -8.59 -1.03 2.93
CA ALA A 16 -7.53 -1.00 3.94
C ALA A 16 -7.16 0.44 4.33
N ILE A 17 -7.06 1.35 3.35
CA ILE A 17 -6.83 2.79 3.57
C ILE A 17 -7.95 3.37 4.42
N ALA A 18 -9.22 3.14 4.05
CA ALA A 18 -10.35 3.65 4.81
C ALA A 18 -10.34 3.15 6.27
N SER A 19 -9.95 1.90 6.50
CA SER A 19 -9.85 1.34 7.86
C SER A 19 -8.86 2.11 8.74
N VAL A 20 -7.71 2.55 8.19
CA VAL A 20 -6.72 3.31 8.98
C VAL A 20 -7.06 4.79 9.06
N GLU A 21 -7.70 5.36 8.05
CA GLU A 21 -8.17 6.75 8.06
C GLU A 21 -9.29 6.97 9.09
N ILE A 22 -10.16 5.98 9.31
CA ILE A 22 -11.17 5.99 10.38
C ILE A 22 -10.53 6.12 11.77
N GLU A 23 -9.37 5.50 11.96
CA GLU A 23 -8.59 5.56 13.20
C GLU A 23 -7.78 6.88 13.34
N GLY A 24 -7.91 7.80 12.37
CA GLY A 24 -7.27 9.12 12.39
C GLY A 24 -5.86 9.15 11.79
N TYR A 25 -5.38 8.05 11.21
CA TYR A 25 -4.12 8.05 10.47
C TYR A 25 -4.31 8.65 9.07
N LYS A 26 -3.23 9.19 8.50
CA LYS A 26 -3.21 9.67 7.12
C LYS A 26 -2.10 8.96 6.37
N LEU A 27 -2.43 8.45 5.20
CA LEU A 27 -1.47 7.91 4.25
C LEU A 27 -1.20 8.95 3.16
N SER A 28 0.07 9.21 2.91
CA SER A 28 0.52 9.99 1.76
C SER A 28 0.26 9.24 0.45
N ASP A 29 0.25 9.96 -0.67
CA ASP A 29 0.05 9.33 -1.98
C ASP A 29 1.22 8.39 -2.33
N ASP A 30 2.45 8.73 -1.94
CA ASP A 30 3.63 7.86 -2.07
C ASP A 30 3.46 6.53 -1.32
N GLU A 31 2.88 6.55 -0.11
CA GLU A 31 2.63 5.33 0.67
C GLU A 31 1.55 4.45 0.04
N LYS A 32 0.52 5.08 -0.57
CA LYS A 32 -0.52 4.36 -1.30
C LYS A 32 0.07 3.70 -2.56
N GLU A 33 0.97 4.38 -3.27
CA GLU A 33 1.68 3.83 -4.42
C GLU A 33 2.53 2.62 -4.02
N LEU A 34 3.32 2.72 -2.95
CA LEU A 34 4.10 1.59 -2.44
C LEU A 34 3.22 0.38 -2.07
N CYS A 35 2.06 0.60 -1.45
CA CYS A 35 1.10 -0.48 -1.18
C CYS A 35 0.60 -1.13 -2.48
N MET A 36 0.32 -0.33 -3.51
CA MET A 36 -0.10 -0.82 -4.83
C MET A 36 1.02 -1.60 -5.54
N GLU A 37 2.29 -1.19 -5.40
CA GLU A 37 3.43 -1.94 -5.94
C GLU A 37 3.58 -3.31 -5.29
N VAL A 38 3.31 -3.42 -3.98
CA VAL A 38 3.28 -4.72 -3.27
C VAL A 38 2.16 -5.61 -3.82
N LEU A 39 0.95 -5.06 -3.97
CA LEU A 39 -0.20 -5.81 -4.47
C LEU A 39 -0.01 -6.26 -5.93
N ASN A 40 0.67 -5.44 -6.74
CA ASN A 40 1.00 -5.74 -8.13
C ASN A 40 2.20 -6.68 -8.27
N GLY A 41 2.86 -7.06 -7.17
CA GLY A 41 4.04 -7.92 -7.16
C GLY A 41 5.31 -7.26 -7.72
N LYS A 42 5.32 -5.93 -7.89
CA LYS A 42 6.51 -5.17 -8.29
C LYS A 42 7.48 -4.97 -7.12
N LEU A 43 6.93 -4.88 -5.91
CA LEU A 43 7.67 -4.74 -4.67
C LEU A 43 7.39 -5.95 -3.77
N THR A 44 8.43 -6.58 -3.23
CA THR A 44 8.23 -7.68 -2.28
C THR A 44 7.81 -7.13 -0.92
N LYS A 45 7.14 -7.96 -0.09
CA LYS A 45 6.80 -7.55 1.28
C LYS A 45 8.05 -7.27 2.13
N ASP A 46 9.12 -8.03 1.90
CA ASP A 46 10.39 -7.85 2.61
C ASP A 46 11.04 -6.51 2.26
N ASP A 47 11.08 -6.16 0.97
CA ASP A 47 11.59 -4.87 0.50
C ASP A 47 10.72 -3.70 1.00
N PHE A 48 9.39 -3.86 0.99
CA PHE A 48 8.47 -2.86 1.54
C PHE A 48 8.72 -2.62 3.03
N ILE A 49 8.87 -3.68 3.83
CA ILE A 49 9.17 -3.57 5.27
C ILE A 49 10.52 -2.86 5.46
N LYS A 50 11.54 -3.21 4.66
CA LYS A 50 12.85 -2.56 4.72
C LYS A 50 12.75 -1.06 4.46
N ILE A 51 12.05 -0.65 3.39
CA ILE A 51 11.81 0.77 3.06
C ILE A 51 11.12 1.49 4.23
N MET A 52 10.10 0.88 4.83
CA MET A 52 9.39 1.48 5.97
C MET A 52 10.29 1.62 7.20
N LEU A 53 11.13 0.62 7.49
CA LEU A 53 12.09 0.68 8.60
C LEU A 53 13.16 1.76 8.39
N GLU A 54 13.66 1.93 7.17
CA GLU A 54 14.62 2.99 6.82
C GLU A 54 14.03 4.40 7.00
N ARG A 55 12.71 4.58 6.81
CA ARG A 55 12.02 5.85 7.09
C ARG A 55 11.85 6.12 8.59
N CYS A 56 11.95 5.11 9.43
CA CYS A 56 11.87 5.23 10.90
C CYS A 56 13.23 5.49 11.55
N THR A 57 14.33 5.24 10.87
CA THR A 57 15.67 5.57 11.36
C THR A 57 15.94 7.05 11.16
N VAL A 58 15.86 7.80 12.27
CA VAL A 58 16.27 9.22 12.40
C VAL A 58 17.77 9.31 12.63
#